data_AF-A0A0Q6CGA6-F1
#
_entry.id   AF-A0A0Q6CGA6-F1
#
_cell.length_a   1.000
_cell.length_b   1.000
_cell.length_c   1.000
_cell.angle_alpha   90.00
_cell.angle_beta   90.00
_cell.angle_gamma   90.00
#
_symmetry.space_group_name_H-M   'P 1'
#
loop_
_entity.id
_entity.type
_entity.pdbx_description
1 polymer ?
#
loop_
_entity_poly.entity_id
_entity_poly.type
_entity_poly.pdbx_seq_one_letter_code
_entity_poly.pdbx_strand_id
1 'polypeptide(L)'
;MKNVTLAIDDALLDQARGLAERRGTSLNAMIRSLLLHEVDREAQIALARAGMRELMENSTLEFEPGTNIKELSRRYVSDDELHGHEHPGAGGRVQTR
;
A
#
# COMPACT_ATOMS: atom_id res chain seq x y z
N MET A 1 -3.47 30.94 4.90
CA MET A 1 -2.89 30.34 3.68
C MET A 1 -1.38 30.53 3.72
N LYS A 2 -0.59 29.50 3.35
CA LYS A 2 0.87 29.59 3.23
C LYS A 2 1.22 29.64 1.74
N ASN A 3 2.21 30.45 1.37
CA ASN A 3 2.64 30.60 -0.01
C ASN A 3 3.94 29.82 -0.24
N VAL A 4 4.05 29.17 -1.38
CA VAL A 4 5.26 28.46 -1.83
C VAL A 4 5.70 29.09 -3.15
N THR A 5 7.00 29.34 -3.27
CA THR A 5 7.60 29.78 -4.54
C THR A 5 8.29 28.58 -5.17
N LEU A 6 7.98 28.31 -6.44
CA LEU A 6 8.54 27.20 -7.21
C LEU A 6 9.23 27.76 -8.45
N ALA A 7 10.50 27.42 -8.64
CA ALA A 7 11.18 27.65 -9.90
C ALA A 7 10.79 26.54 -10.88
N ILE A 8 10.25 26.93 -12.02
CA ILE A 8 9.78 26.03 -13.08
C ILE A 8 10.03 26.69 -14.43
N ASP A 9 10.29 25.88 -15.45
CA ASP A 9 10.40 26.35 -16.83
C ASP A 9 9.07 26.96 -17.31
N ASP A 10 9.16 28.07 -18.06
CA ASP A 10 7.99 28.82 -18.50
C ASP A 10 7.10 28.01 -19.45
N ALA A 11 7.70 27.21 -20.35
CA ALA A 11 6.92 26.37 -21.26
C ALA A 11 6.19 25.26 -20.49
N LEU A 12 6.82 24.70 -19.45
CA LEU A 12 6.17 23.73 -18.58
C LEU A 12 5.05 24.37 -17.75
N LEU A 13 5.23 25.59 -17.27
CA LEU A 13 4.19 26.33 -16.54
C LEU A 13 2.93 26.55 -17.40
N ASP A 14 3.11 26.94 -18.66
CA ASP A 14 2.00 27.14 -19.59
C ASP A 14 1.29 25.83 -19.94
N GLN A 15 2.05 24.76 -20.18
CA GLN A 15 1.46 23.44 -20.40
C GLN A 15 0.66 22.94 -19.18
N ALA A 16 1.20 23.15 -17.98
CA ALA A 16 0.54 22.74 -16.74
C ALA A 16 -0.73 23.55 -16.47
N ARG A 17 -0.73 24.85 -16.78
CA ARG A 17 -1.93 25.70 -16.73
C ARG A 17 -2.99 25.23 -17.72
N GLY A 18 -2.61 25.02 -18.98
CA GLY A 18 -3.53 24.50 -19.99
C GLY A 18 -4.08 23.12 -19.62
N LEU A 19 -3.29 22.27 -18.96
CA LEU A 19 -3.77 20.99 -18.43
C LEU A 19 -4.79 21.18 -17.29
N ALA A 20 -4.55 22.14 -16.39
CA ALA A 20 -5.46 22.45 -15.30
C ALA A 20 -6.83 22.90 -15.83
N GLU A 21 -6.82 23.80 -16.82
CA GLU A 21 -8.02 24.32 -17.48
C GLU A 21 -8.81 23.20 -18.16
N ARG A 22 -8.15 22.33 -18.92
CA ARG A 22 -8.79 21.17 -19.56
C ARG A 22 -9.43 20.22 -18.55
N ARG A 23 -8.90 20.16 -17.32
CA ARG A 23 -9.43 19.33 -16.21
C ARG A 23 -10.44 20.08 -15.34
N GLY A 24 -10.77 21.34 -15.67
CA GLY A 24 -11.68 22.16 -14.86
C GLY A 24 -11.16 22.45 -13.46
N THR A 25 -9.83 22.50 -13.28
CA THR A 25 -9.18 22.72 -11.99
C THR A 25 -8.10 23.81 -12.09
N SER A 26 -7.40 24.08 -10.99
CA SER A 26 -6.28 25.03 -10.96
C SER A 26 -4.95 24.32 -10.81
N LEU A 27 -3.87 24.95 -11.31
CA LEU A 27 -2.51 24.44 -11.10
C LEU A 27 -2.20 24.26 -9.61
N ASN A 28 -2.64 25.18 -8.75
CA ASN A 28 -2.44 25.08 -7.30
C ASN A 28 -3.19 23.87 -6.70
N ALA A 29 -4.41 23.58 -7.15
CA ALA A 29 -5.14 22.39 -6.71
C ALA A 29 -4.45 21.10 -7.17
N MET A 30 -3.91 21.06 -8.40
CA MET A 30 -3.15 19.91 -8.88
C MET A 30 -1.86 19.71 -8.10
N ILE A 31 -1.09 20.78 -7.84
CA ILE A 31 0.14 20.72 -7.04
C ILE A 31 -0.18 20.23 -5.62
N ARG A 32 -1.25 20.75 -5.00
CA ARG A 32 -1.68 20.27 -3.67
C ARG A 32 -2.04 18.79 -3.66
N SER A 33 -2.78 18.32 -4.66
CA SER A 33 -3.14 16.90 -4.78
C SER A 33 -1.91 16.01 -4.98
N LEU A 34 -0.97 16.43 -5.84
CA LEU A 34 0.28 15.73 -6.09
C LEU A 34 1.12 15.63 -4.80
N LEU A 35 1.29 16.75 -4.09
CA LEU A 35 2.05 16.80 -2.84
C LEU A 35 1.39 15.96 -1.74
N LEU A 36 0.06 16.01 -1.63
CA LEU A 36 -0.67 15.19 -0.66
C LEU A 36 -0.45 13.70 -0.94
N HIS A 37 -0.59 13.29 -2.19
CA HIS A 37 -0.38 11.90 -2.59
C HIS A 37 1.06 11.43 -2.35
N GLU A 38 2.05 12.28 -2.56
CA GLU A 38 3.45 11.92 -2.30
C GLU A 38 3.77 11.83 -0.81
N VAL A 39 3.30 12.79 -0.03
CA VAL A 39 3.45 12.77 1.43
C VAL A 39 2.73 11.58 2.04
N ASP A 40 1.53 11.25 1.58
CA ASP A 40 0.79 10.07 2.05
C ASP A 40 1.53 8.78 1.68
N ARG A 41 2.12 8.67 0.48
CA ARG A 41 2.94 7.50 0.13
C ARG A 41 4.14 7.35 1.04
N GLU A 42 4.89 8.42 1.30
CA GLU A 42 6.02 8.36 2.21
C GLU A 42 5.59 8.05 3.66
N ALA A 43 4.48 8.64 4.11
CA ALA A 43 3.92 8.39 5.44
C ALA A 43 3.45 6.94 5.60
N GLN A 44 2.81 6.35 4.58
CA GLN A 44 2.40 4.94 4.60
C GLN A 44 3.61 4.00 4.60
N ILE A 45 4.67 4.31 3.85
CA ILE A 45 5.91 3.53 3.88
C ILE A 45 6.59 3.65 5.25
N ALA A 46 6.61 4.86 5.84
CA ALA A 46 7.17 5.09 7.16
C ALA A 46 6.35 4.37 8.25
N LEU A 47 5.02 4.41 8.17
CA LEU A 47 4.11 3.71 9.08
C LEU A 47 4.23 2.19 8.96
N ALA A 48 4.33 1.66 7.75
CA ALA A 48 4.56 0.23 7.52
C ALA A 48 5.92 -0.23 8.06
N ARG A 49 6.96 0.59 7.90
CA ARG A 49 8.29 0.32 8.48
C ARG A 49 8.28 0.39 10.01
N ALA A 50 7.61 1.39 10.58
CA ALA A 50 7.47 1.54 12.03
C ALA A 50 6.66 0.39 12.63
N GLY A 51 5.53 0.03 12.00
CA GLY A 51 4.71 -1.11 12.41
C GLY A 51 5.44 -2.44 12.29
N MET A 52 6.22 -2.67 11.23
CA MET A 52 7.07 -3.87 11.14
C MET A 52 8.13 -3.92 12.25
N ARG A 53 8.76 -2.79 12.57
CA ARG A 53 9.73 -2.71 13.67
C ARG A 53 9.06 -2.99 15.02
N GLU A 54 7.91 -2.39 15.30
CA GLU A 54 7.14 -2.61 16.52
C GLU A 54 6.66 -4.06 16.65
N LEU A 55 6.23 -4.69 15.54
CA LEU A 55 5.86 -6.10 15.51
C LEU A 55 7.07 -7.02 15.74
N MET A 56 8.26 -6.67 15.24
CA MET A 56 9.49 -7.43 15.50
C MET A 56 9.95 -7.27 16.96
N GLU A 57 9.87 -6.07 17.52
CA GLU A 57 10.31 -5.77 18.89
C GLU A 57 9.37 -6.39 19.93
N ASN A 58 8.07 -6.44 19.66
CA ASN A 58 7.08 -7.08 20.54
C ASN A 58 6.80 -8.55 20.18
N SER A 59 7.51 -9.11 19.21
CA SER A 59 7.32 -10.51 18.82
C SER A 59 7.88 -11.44 19.89
N THR A 60 7.07 -12.39 20.36
CA THR A 60 7.52 -13.51 21.19
C THR A 60 8.21 -14.61 20.39
N LEU A 61 8.45 -14.40 19.09
CA LEU A 61 9.14 -15.35 18.22
C LEU A 61 10.64 -15.34 18.52
N GLU A 62 11.10 -16.35 19.25
CA GLU A 62 12.53 -16.66 19.34
C GLU A 62 12.98 -17.36 18.07
N PHE A 63 13.85 -16.71 17.30
CA PHE A 63 14.54 -17.33 16.18
C PHE A 63 15.91 -17.83 16.64
N GLU A 64 16.27 -19.06 16.29
CA GLU A 64 17.62 -19.55 16.56
C GLU A 64 18.67 -18.67 15.83
N PRO A 65 19.85 -18.42 16.43
CA PRO A 65 20.91 -17.67 15.80
C PRO A 65 21.29 -18.26 14.43
N GLY A 66 21.24 -17.46 13.37
CA GLY A 66 21.50 -17.91 12.00
C GLY A 66 20.25 -18.20 11.16
N THR A 67 19.06 -18.01 11.74
CA THR A 67 17.80 -18.20 11.03
C THR A 67 17.58 -17.15 9.93
N ASN A 68 17.47 -17.60 8.68
CA ASN A 68 17.15 -16.75 7.55
C ASN A 68 15.62 -16.61 7.37
N ILE A 69 15.09 -15.45 7.76
CA ILE A 69 13.66 -15.14 7.71
C ILE A 69 13.09 -15.26 6.27
N LYS A 70 13.90 -15.00 5.23
CA LYS A 70 13.46 -15.13 3.82
C LYS A 70 13.29 -16.59 3.38
N GLU A 71 14.06 -17.52 3.96
CA GLU A 71 13.92 -18.94 3.66
C GLU A 71 12.79 -19.59 4.46
N LEU A 72 12.53 -19.12 5.68
CA LEU A 72 11.38 -19.55 6.48
C LEU A 72 10.06 -19.15 5.83
N SER A 73 9.93 -17.89 5.38
CA SER A 73 8.71 -17.44 4.73
C SER A 73 8.43 -18.19 3.42
N ARG A 74 9.48 -18.55 2.67
CA ARG A 74 9.36 -19.38 1.47
C ARG A 74 8.86 -20.80 1.80
N ARG A 75 9.31 -21.40 2.91
CA ARG A 75 8.83 -22.72 3.36
C ARG A 75 7.35 -22.69 3.79
N TYR A 76 6.94 -21.67 4.55
CA TYR A 76 5.54 -21.52 4.98
C TYR A 76 4.54 -21.29 3.83
N VAL A 77 4.92 -20.53 2.81
CA VAL A 77 4.07 -20.33 1.61
C VAL A 77 3.95 -21.60 0.78
N SER A 78 4.89 -22.55 0.92
CA SER A 78 4.88 -23.82 0.18
C SER A 78 4.01 -24.90 0.83
N ASP A 79 3.72 -24.80 2.13
CA ASP A 79 2.89 -25.78 2.86
C ASP A 79 1.37 -25.54 2.67
N ASP A 80 0.98 -24.30 2.33
CA ASP A 80 -0.44 -23.92 2.18
C ASP A 80 -1.05 -24.32 0.83
N GLU A 81 -0.25 -24.91 -0.09
CA GLU A 81 -0.75 -25.46 -1.37
C GLU A 81 -1.15 -26.94 -1.29
N LEU A 82 -1.08 -27.61 -0.13
CA LEU A 82 -1.37 -29.06 -0.01
C LEU A 82 -2.57 -29.46 0.86
N HIS A 83 -3.30 -28.51 1.45
CA HIS A 83 -4.54 -28.83 2.18
C HIS A 83 -5.71 -28.03 1.62
N GLY A 84 -6.26 -28.55 0.52
CA GLY A 84 -7.62 -28.25 0.12
C GLY A 84 -8.56 -28.63 1.27
N HIS A 85 -8.96 -27.64 2.06
CA HIS A 85 -10.08 -27.77 2.98
C HIS A 85 -11.34 -27.99 2.15
N GLU A 86 -11.66 -29.25 1.88
CA GLU A 86 -13.01 -29.66 1.51
C GLU A 86 -13.92 -29.29 2.69
N HIS A 87 -14.70 -28.22 2.54
CA HIS A 87 -15.79 -27.89 3.46
C HIS A 87 -16.84 -29.02 3.41
N PRO A 88 -17.07 -29.78 4.50
CA PRO A 88 -18.20 -30.69 4.56
C PRO A 88 -19.37 -29.94 5.20
N GLY A 89 -20.45 -29.72 4.44
CA GLY A 89 -21.74 -29.36 5.04
C GLY A 89 -22.44 -28.17 4.43
N ALA A 90 -22.87 -28.28 3.17
CA ALA A 90 -24.08 -27.61 2.69
C ALA A 90 -25.16 -28.66 2.45
N GLY A 91 -25.62 -29.27 3.54
CA GLY A 91 -26.82 -30.11 3.54
C GLY A 91 -28.06 -29.23 3.39
N GLY A 92 -28.80 -29.42 2.31
CA GLY A 92 -30.03 -28.64 2.08
C GLY A 92 -30.74 -28.91 0.77
N ARG A 93 -30.86 -30.17 0.33
CA ARG A 93 -31.84 -30.58 -0.70
C ARG A 93 -32.42 -31.97 -0.43
N VAL A 94 -33.66 -32.00 0.04
CA VAL A 94 -34.64 -33.09 -0.17
C VAL A 94 -35.94 -32.36 -0.53
N GLN A 95 -36.28 -32.18 -1.81
CA GLN A 95 -36.94 -33.10 -2.75
C GLN A 95 -38.45 -33.29 -2.45
N THR A 96 -39.27 -32.82 -3.41
CA THR A 96 -40.59 -33.34 -3.86
C THR A 96 -41.70 -33.56 -2.85
N ARG A 97 -42.84 -32.88 -3.04
CA ARG A 97 -44.06 -33.44 -3.67
C ARG A 97 -45.11 -32.36 -3.90
#